data_AF-A0A5C6RND4-F1
#
_entry.id   AF-A0A5C6RND4-F1
#
_cell.length_a   1.000
_cell.length_b   1.000
_cell.length_c   1.000
_cell.angle_alpha   90.00
_cell.angle_beta   90.00
_cell.angle_gamma   90.00
#
_symmetry.space_group_name_H-M   'P 1'
#
loop_
_entity.id
_entity.type
_entity.pdbx_description
1 polymer ?
#
loop_
_entity_poly.entity_id
_entity_poly.type
_entity_poly.pdbx_seq_one_letter_code
_entity_poly.pdbx_strand_id
1 'polypeptide(L)'
;MSPKATVSPQIAAMDMAAIKAAGYRAIICNRPDGEGADQPSFEEIEAAAKAEGIETRYVPVESGMVTDQDVAAFGQALAEVQRPVLAYCRTGTRSA
;
A
#
# COMPACT_ATOMS: atom_id res chain seq x y z
N MET A 1 -8.40 -18.82 -7.36
CA MET A 1 -8.64 -17.41 -7.68
C MET A 1 -7.61 -16.60 -6.93
N SER A 2 -6.60 -16.05 -7.59
CA SER A 2 -5.57 -15.24 -6.92
C SER A 2 -6.23 -14.06 -6.21
N PRO A 3 -5.89 -13.76 -4.95
CA PRO A 3 -6.41 -12.58 -4.27
C PRO A 3 -5.86 -11.35 -5.00
N LYS A 4 -6.69 -10.74 -5.85
CA LYS A 4 -6.33 -9.51 -6.58
C LYS A 4 -6.37 -8.34 -5.61
N ALA A 5 -5.25 -7.66 -5.42
CA ALA A 5 -5.17 -6.30 -4.89
C ALA A 5 -5.29 -5.32 -6.06
N THR A 6 -5.87 -4.13 -5.83
CA THR A 6 -5.75 -3.04 -6.80
C THR A 6 -4.40 -2.36 -6.60
N VAL A 7 -3.79 -1.88 -7.68
CA VAL A 7 -2.45 -1.27 -7.64
C VAL A 7 -2.51 0.18 -8.04
N SER A 8 -1.74 1.03 -7.38
CA SER A 8 -1.66 2.47 -7.63
C SER A 8 -0.22 2.97 -7.61
N PRO A 9 0.10 4.06 -8.33
CA PRO A 9 1.27 4.88 -8.03
C PRO A 9 1.16 5.50 -6.61
N GLN A 10 2.16 6.28 -6.23
CA GLN A 10 2.23 6.95 -4.93
C GLN A 10 0.92 7.67 -4.60
N ILE A 11 0.37 7.40 -3.42
CA ILE A 11 -0.79 8.10 -2.86
C ILE A 11 -0.33 9.13 -1.82
N ALA A 12 -1.17 10.10 -1.52
CA ALA A 12 -0.97 11.10 -0.48
C ALA A 12 -2.02 10.96 0.64
N ALA A 13 -1.74 11.56 1.80
CA ALA A 13 -2.67 11.59 2.93
C ALA A 13 -4.05 12.19 2.57
N MET A 14 -4.10 13.13 1.63
CA MET A 14 -5.35 13.75 1.16
C MET A 14 -6.25 12.77 0.36
N ASP A 15 -5.70 11.67 -0.15
CA ASP A 15 -6.45 10.71 -0.96
C ASP A 15 -7.31 9.75 -0.12
N MET A 16 -7.13 9.70 1.20
CA MET A 16 -7.81 8.71 2.06
C MET A 16 -9.33 8.78 1.98
N ALA A 17 -9.89 9.99 1.88
CA ALA A 17 -11.33 10.15 1.70
C ALA A 17 -11.83 9.55 0.37
N ALA A 18 -11.07 9.73 -0.72
CA ALA A 18 -11.39 9.15 -2.01
C ALA A 18 -11.21 7.63 -2.02
N ILE A 19 -10.17 7.11 -1.37
CA ILE A 19 -9.88 5.68 -1.22
C ILE A 19 -11.01 5.00 -0.44
N LYS A 20 -11.47 5.60 0.66
CA LYS A 20 -12.64 5.12 1.41
C LYS A 20 -13.93 5.18 0.59
N ALA A 21 -14.16 6.27 -0.14
CA ALA A 21 -15.33 6.41 -1.01
C ALA A 21 -15.34 5.37 -2.14
N ALA A 22 -14.18 4.96 -2.63
CA ALA A 22 -14.02 3.86 -3.57
C ALA A 22 -14.23 2.47 -2.94
N GLY A 23 -14.40 2.40 -1.61
CA GLY A 23 -14.74 1.18 -0.87
C GLY A 23 -13.55 0.39 -0.34
N TYR A 24 -12.31 0.90 -0.49
CA TYR A 24 -11.12 0.24 0.07
C TYR A 24 -11.15 0.25 1.59
N ARG A 25 -10.79 -0.90 2.17
CA ARG A 25 -10.75 -1.10 3.62
C ARG A 25 -9.34 -1.25 4.16
N ALA A 26 -8.38 -1.52 3.28
CA ALA A 26 -6.97 -1.53 3.64
C ALA A 26 -6.08 -0.98 2.52
N ILE A 27 -4.93 -0.44 2.92
CA ILE A 27 -3.84 -0.03 2.03
C ILE A 27 -2.54 -0.76 2.39
N ILE A 28 -1.78 -1.14 1.37
CA ILE A 28 -0.45 -1.76 1.53
C ILE A 28 0.59 -0.90 0.82
N CYS A 29 1.59 -0.43 1.55
CA CYS A 29 2.71 0.33 1.01
C CYS A 29 3.85 -0.62 0.63
N ASN A 30 4.20 -0.65 -0.66
CA ASN A 30 5.37 -1.38 -1.19
C ASN A 30 6.56 -0.47 -1.50
N ARG A 31 6.50 0.82 -1.13
CA ARG A 31 7.59 1.78 -1.35
C ARG A 31 8.32 2.03 -0.01
N PRO A 32 9.63 1.75 0.09
CA PRO A 32 10.40 2.12 1.27
C PRO A 32 10.40 3.64 1.45
N ASP A 33 10.28 4.10 2.70
CA ASP A 33 10.41 5.52 3.03
C ASP A 33 11.81 6.05 2.70
N GLY A 34 11.88 7.29 2.19
CA GLY A 34 13.13 7.95 1.80
C GLY A 34 13.61 7.66 0.36
N GLU A 35 12.80 7.03 -0.50
CA GLU A 35 13.16 6.77 -1.90
C GLU A 35 13.15 8.03 -2.78
N GLY A 36 12.46 9.11 -2.36
CA GLY A 36 12.42 10.38 -3.09
C GLY A 36 12.11 11.57 -2.18
N ALA A 37 12.58 12.77 -2.55
CA ALA A 37 12.33 14.01 -1.81
C ALA A 37 10.84 14.45 -1.84
N ASP A 38 10.08 13.93 -2.79
CA ASP A 38 8.65 14.12 -2.99
C ASP A 38 7.80 13.06 -2.28
N GLN A 39 8.43 12.12 -1.56
CA GLN A 39 7.74 11.01 -0.93
C GLN A 39 7.10 11.43 0.40
N PRO A 40 5.76 11.36 0.55
CA PRO A 40 5.14 11.40 1.86
C PRO A 40 5.57 10.18 2.67
N SER A 41 5.79 10.36 3.98
CA SER A 41 6.15 9.24 4.85
C SER A 41 4.98 8.26 4.97
N PHE A 42 5.28 6.99 5.16
CA PHE A 42 4.24 6.01 5.44
C PHE A 42 3.48 6.36 6.73
N GLU A 43 4.16 6.92 7.73
CA GLU A 43 3.54 7.38 8.98
C GLU A 43 2.45 8.45 8.73
N GLU A 44 2.69 9.41 7.83
CA GLU A 44 1.71 10.43 7.47
C GLU A 44 0.46 9.80 6.81
N ILE A 45 0.70 8.85 5.90
CA ILE A 45 -0.37 8.12 5.21
C ILE A 45 -1.15 7.25 6.21
N GLU A 46 -0.46 6.56 7.12
CA GLU A 46 -1.05 5.71 8.15
C GLU A 46 -1.94 6.51 9.09
N ALA A 47 -1.49 7.68 9.55
CA ALA A 47 -2.27 8.54 10.40
C ALA A 47 -3.59 8.97 9.73
N ALA A 48 -3.54 9.36 8.45
CA ALA A 48 -4.71 9.75 7.68
C ALA A 48 -5.65 8.55 7.39
N ALA A 49 -5.09 7.40 7.04
CA ALA A 49 -5.86 6.17 6.80
C ALA A 49 -6.59 5.72 8.07
N LYS A 50 -5.93 5.76 9.22
CA LYS A 50 -6.51 5.42 10.52
C LYS A 50 -7.66 6.36 10.90
N ALA A 51 -7.53 7.66 10.62
CA ALA A 51 -8.62 8.62 10.83
C ALA A 51 -9.87 8.28 10.01
N GLU A 52 -9.68 7.67 8.84
CA GLU A 52 -10.75 7.21 7.97
C GLU A 52 -11.24 5.78 8.27
N GLY A 53 -10.59 5.06 9.19
CA GLY A 53 -10.91 3.67 9.53
C GLY A 53 -10.40 2.65 8.50
N ILE A 54 -9.37 3.00 7.76
CA ILE A 54 -8.70 2.16 6.75
C ILE A 54 -7.50 1.49 7.42
N GLU A 55 -7.38 0.18 7.28
CA GLU A 55 -6.20 -0.57 7.77
C GLU A 55 -4.97 -0.30 6.91
N THR A 56 -3.80 -0.25 7.53
CA THR A 56 -2.53 0.03 6.86
C THR A 56 -1.55 -1.11 7.07
N ARG A 57 -0.78 -1.45 6.04
CA ARG A 57 0.37 -2.35 6.15
C ARG A 57 1.56 -1.79 5.41
N TYR A 58 2.71 -1.82 6.06
CA TYR A 58 3.99 -1.45 5.47
C TYR A 58 4.74 -2.73 5.08
N VAL A 59 4.89 -2.96 3.78
CA VAL A 59 5.59 -4.11 3.20
C VAL A 59 6.53 -3.58 2.11
N PRO A 60 7.57 -2.81 2.49
CA PRO A 60 8.42 -2.13 1.54
C PRO A 60 9.18 -3.15 0.69
N VAL A 61 9.23 -2.90 -0.62
CA VAL A 61 9.97 -3.74 -1.57
C VAL A 61 10.98 -2.87 -2.29
N GLU A 62 12.26 -3.25 -2.23
CA GLU A 62 13.33 -2.52 -2.91
C GLU A 62 13.18 -2.63 -4.44
N SER A 63 13.45 -1.53 -5.17
CA SER A 63 13.44 -1.55 -6.64
C SER A 63 14.48 -2.51 -7.19
N GLY A 64 14.06 -3.34 -8.14
CA GLY A 64 14.96 -4.13 -8.98
C GLY A 64 15.23 -5.54 -8.46
N MET A 65 14.83 -5.85 -7.22
CA MET A 65 15.00 -7.16 -6.60
C MET A 65 13.74 -7.55 -5.82
N VAL A 66 12.65 -7.90 -6.52
CA VAL A 66 11.51 -8.55 -5.87
C VAL A 66 11.92 -9.99 -5.54
N THR A 67 11.98 -10.32 -4.26
CA THR A 67 12.34 -11.67 -3.79
C THR A 67 11.09 -12.50 -3.47
N ASP A 68 11.25 -13.82 -3.39
CA ASP A 68 10.17 -14.70 -2.91
C ASP A 68 9.72 -14.35 -1.48
N GLN A 69 10.62 -13.78 -0.67
CA GLN A 69 10.30 -13.29 0.67
C GLN A 69 9.37 -12.08 0.63
N ASP A 70 9.59 -11.15 -0.30
CA ASP A 70 8.72 -9.98 -0.49
C ASP A 70 7.32 -10.41 -0.93
N VAL A 71 7.25 -11.39 -1.85
CA VAL A 71 5.98 -11.97 -2.30
C VAL A 71 5.25 -12.66 -1.15
N ALA A 72 5.97 -13.43 -0.32
CA ALA A 72 5.39 -14.08 0.84
C ALA A 72 4.90 -13.07 1.88
N ALA A 73 5.68 -12.02 2.17
CA ALA A 73 5.31 -10.95 3.10
C ALA A 73 4.08 -10.18 2.62
N PHE A 74 4.03 -9.84 1.33
CA PHE A 74 2.86 -9.19 0.73
C PHE A 74 1.63 -10.11 0.75
N GLY A 75 1.80 -11.38 0.41
CA GLY A 75 0.74 -12.39 0.47
C GLY A 75 0.16 -12.57 1.88
N GLN A 76 1.02 -12.56 2.90
CA GLN A 76 0.60 -12.61 4.29
C GLN A 76 -0.15 -11.33 4.69
N ALA A 77 0.39 -10.15 4.38
CA ALA A 77 -0.28 -8.89 4.66
C ALA A 77 -1.66 -8.82 3.99
N LEU A 78 -1.78 -9.29 2.75
CA LEU A 78 -3.02 -9.35 2.00
C LEU A 78 -4.05 -10.32 2.60
N ALA A 79 -3.60 -11.39 3.25
CA ALA A 79 -4.46 -12.36 3.92
C ALA A 79 -4.96 -11.88 5.29
N GLU A 80 -4.21 -10.99 5.96
CA GLU A 80 -4.53 -10.50 7.30
C GLU A 80 -5.43 -9.26 7.31
N VAL A 81 -5.49 -8.48 6.21
CA VAL A 81 -6.22 -7.21 6.17
C VAL A 81 -7.63 -7.33 5.60
N GLN A 82 -8.47 -6.34 5.94
CA GLN A 82 -9.80 -6.21 5.36
C GLN A 82 -9.77 -5.88 3.86
N ARG A 83 -10.58 -6.60 3.07
CA ARG A 83 -10.76 -6.36 1.63
C ARG A 83 -11.94 -5.41 1.36
N PRO A 84 -11.94 -4.68 0.22
CA PRO A 84 -10.90 -4.63 -0.82
C PRO A 84 -9.64 -3.84 -0.41
N VAL A 85 -8.51 -4.21 -1.01
CA VAL A 85 -7.17 -3.70 -0.67
C VAL A 85 -6.57 -2.92 -1.84
N LEU A 86 -5.98 -1.77 -1.53
CA LEU A 86 -5.19 -0.96 -2.45
C LEU A 86 -3.70 -1.06 -2.09
N ALA A 87 -2.92 -1.70 -2.94
CA ALA A 87 -1.47 -1.68 -2.85
C ALA A 87 -0.90 -0.52 -3.65
N TYR A 88 0.11 0.18 -3.13
CA TYR A 88 0.77 1.24 -3.88
C TYR A 88 2.29 1.16 -3.77
N CYS A 89 2.96 1.63 -4.81
CA CYS A 89 4.40 1.85 -4.81
C CYS A 89 4.72 3.14 -5.57
N ARG A 90 6.00 3.39 -5.89
CA ARG A 90 6.40 4.62 -6.62
C ARG A 90 5.68 4.76 -7.97
N THR A 91 5.64 3.72 -8.79
CA THR A 91 5.12 3.75 -10.17
C THR A 91 3.92 2.83 -10.40
N GLY A 92 3.46 2.10 -9.38
CA GLY A 92 2.49 1.01 -9.52
C GLY A 92 3.08 -0.32 -10.03
N THR A 93 4.32 -0.35 -10.53
CA THR A 93 4.94 -1.53 -11.16
C THR A 93 5.34 -2.64 -10.17
N ARG A 94 5.67 -2.29 -8.91
CA ARG A 94 6.05 -3.29 -7.88
C ARG A 94 4.85 -4.01 -7.28
N SER A 95 3.63 -3.56 -7.57
CA SER A 95 2.41 -4.09 -6.98
C SER A 95 1.55 -4.89 -7.97
N ALA A 96 1.83 -4.82 -9.28
CA ALA A 96 1.05 -5.37 -10.40
C ALA A 96 1.28 -6.86 -10.66
#